data_AF-A0A2K3V1Z3-F1
#
_entry.id   AF-A0A2K3V1Z3-F1
#
_cell.length_a   1.000
_cell.length_b   1.000
_cell.length_c   1.000
_cell.angle_alpha   90.00
_cell.angle_beta   90.00
_cell.angle_gamma   90.00
#
_symmetry.space_group_name_H-M   'P 1'
#
loop_
_entity.id
_entity.type
_entity.pdbx_description
1 polymer ?
#
loop_
_entity_poly.entity_id
_entity_poly.type
_entity_poly.pdbx_seq_one_letter_code
_entity_poly.pdbx_strand_id
1 'polypeptide(L)'
;MSAHPSWRFLDRFDLWVDWLQREGGVWKPHQSVLHRTFKTREETLLHAERFIGRGDFPMQSATGSSAAPVTLMRNRRDALLRAFREAEGDGVTLIREVQFPVGEYALGVKVTRERIAEEVRAPFGSAANPLRSLSGRAVRLTVLIEHPYDVLTRAQGSLEVTDRGARLGAETQDFAAGVSVVGVPYRHATVAISRGLLKKPLLYRYELAEAAGE
;
A
#
# COMPACT_ATOMS: atom_id res chain seq x y z
N MET A 1 -1.64 3.60 20.36
CA MET A 1 -2.66 2.52 20.39
C MET A 1 -2.01 1.25 19.88
N SER A 2 -1.98 0.19 20.68
CA SER A 2 -1.57 -1.15 20.24
C SER A 2 -2.66 -1.79 19.37
N ALA A 3 -2.27 -2.65 18.42
CA ALA A 3 -3.23 -3.41 17.62
C ALA A 3 -4.08 -4.33 18.52
N HIS A 4 -5.35 -4.52 18.17
CA HIS A 4 -6.21 -5.45 18.90
C HIS A 4 -5.70 -6.90 18.70
N PRO A 5 -5.66 -7.75 19.76
CA PRO A 5 -5.05 -9.09 19.67
C PRO A 5 -5.75 -10.04 18.70
N SER A 6 -7.03 -9.80 18.38
CA SER A 6 -7.77 -10.61 17.40
C SER A 6 -7.46 -10.24 15.95
N TRP A 7 -6.76 -9.12 15.70
CA TRP A 7 -6.40 -8.72 14.35
C TRP A 7 -5.21 -9.53 13.88
N ARG A 8 -5.38 -10.10 12.69
CA ARG A 8 -4.31 -10.82 12.01
C ARG A 8 -3.66 -9.90 11.00
N PHE A 9 -2.39 -10.17 10.75
CA PHE A 9 -1.57 -9.41 9.81
C PHE A 9 -0.83 -10.38 8.93
N LEU A 10 -0.83 -10.10 7.64
CA LEU A 10 -0.08 -10.82 6.64
C LEU A 10 1.08 -9.95 6.17
N ASP A 11 2.21 -10.59 5.90
CA ASP A 11 3.32 -9.94 5.24
C ASP A 11 3.12 -9.99 3.73
N ARG A 12 3.38 -8.85 3.09
CA ARG A 12 3.43 -8.70 1.65
C ARG A 12 4.84 -8.27 1.28
N PHE A 13 5.40 -8.89 0.26
CA PHE A 13 6.75 -8.60 -0.19
C PHE A 13 6.71 -8.02 -1.59
N ASP A 14 7.33 -6.88 -1.80
CA ASP A 14 7.34 -6.19 -3.09
C ASP A 14 8.76 -6.10 -3.64
N LEU A 15 8.90 -6.44 -4.92
CA LEU A 15 10.09 -6.22 -5.71
C LEU A 15 9.86 -5.04 -6.64
N TRP A 16 10.71 -4.03 -6.49
CA TRP A 16 10.78 -2.85 -7.34
C TRP A 16 12.09 -2.86 -8.12
N VAL A 17 12.00 -2.62 -9.41
CA VAL A 17 13.14 -2.34 -10.28
C VAL A 17 12.85 -1.07 -11.04
N ASP A 18 13.73 -0.09 -10.89
CA ASP A 18 13.58 1.22 -11.51
C ASP A 18 14.91 1.64 -12.15
N TRP A 19 14.82 2.30 -13.29
CA TRP A 19 15.89 3.15 -13.77
C TRP A 19 15.92 4.42 -12.93
N LEU A 20 17.12 4.77 -12.49
CA LEU A 20 17.43 5.98 -11.77
C LEU A 20 18.26 6.89 -12.66
N GLN A 21 18.00 8.19 -12.59
CA GLN A 21 18.80 9.22 -13.25
C GLN A 21 19.40 10.14 -12.18
N ARG A 22 20.60 10.66 -12.46
CA ARG A 22 21.26 11.57 -11.55
C ARG A 22 20.78 13.00 -11.78
N GLU A 23 20.15 13.58 -10.78
CA GLU A 23 19.72 14.98 -10.77
C GLU A 23 20.36 15.70 -9.59
N GLY A 24 21.14 16.76 -9.84
CA GLY A 24 21.79 17.51 -8.77
C GLY A 24 22.72 16.66 -7.89
N GLY A 25 23.31 15.62 -8.45
CA GLY A 25 24.21 14.69 -7.74
C GLY A 25 23.51 13.52 -7.04
N VAL A 26 22.17 13.52 -6.96
CA VAL A 26 21.35 12.51 -6.27
C VAL A 26 20.66 11.61 -7.30
N TRP A 27 20.62 10.30 -7.03
CA TRP A 27 19.84 9.37 -7.84
C TRP A 27 18.35 9.50 -7.54
N LYS A 28 17.55 9.73 -8.57
CA LYS A 28 16.08 9.78 -8.47
C LYS A 28 15.43 8.77 -9.39
N PRO A 29 14.24 8.25 -9.04
CA PRO A 29 13.45 7.42 -9.96
C PRO A 29 13.21 8.15 -11.28
N HIS A 30 13.59 7.50 -12.38
CA HIS A 30 13.40 7.99 -13.74
C HIS A 30 12.31 7.19 -14.45
N GLN A 31 12.37 5.86 -14.39
CA GLN A 31 11.41 4.99 -15.07
C GLN A 31 11.27 3.65 -14.36
N SER A 32 10.04 3.19 -14.13
CA SER A 32 9.81 1.86 -13.59
C SER A 32 10.00 0.77 -14.63
N VAL A 33 10.71 -0.29 -14.24
CA VAL A 33 11.03 -1.47 -15.06
C VAL A 33 10.14 -2.64 -14.66
N LEU A 34 10.03 -2.89 -13.36
CA LEU A 34 9.26 -3.99 -12.80
C LEU A 34 8.74 -3.62 -11.42
N HIS A 35 7.46 -3.84 -11.19
CA HIS A 35 6.90 -3.93 -9.85
C HIS A 35 6.09 -5.22 -9.73
N ARG A 36 6.45 -6.07 -8.77
CA ARG A 36 5.75 -7.33 -8.48
C ARG A 36 5.65 -7.60 -7.00
N THR A 37 4.50 -8.13 -6.62
CA THR A 37 4.16 -8.52 -5.26
C THR A 37 4.18 -10.04 -5.08
N PHE A 38 4.66 -10.50 -3.94
CA PHE A 38 4.77 -11.91 -3.56
C PHE A 38 4.29 -12.16 -2.13
N LYS A 39 4.03 -13.43 -1.81
CA LYS A 39 3.58 -13.86 -0.48
C LYS A 39 4.73 -14.12 0.49
N THR A 40 5.92 -14.46 -0.03
CA THR A 40 7.08 -14.80 0.80
C THR A 40 8.33 -14.03 0.39
N ARG A 41 9.24 -13.87 1.36
CA ARG A 41 10.55 -13.25 1.14
C ARG A 41 11.35 -14.04 0.11
N GLU A 42 11.36 -15.35 0.25
CA GLU A 42 12.19 -16.27 -0.55
C GLU A 42 11.76 -16.25 -2.02
N GLU A 43 10.45 -16.23 -2.30
CA GLU A 43 9.93 -16.08 -3.67
C GLU A 43 10.35 -14.75 -4.28
N THR A 44 10.27 -13.67 -3.52
CA THR A 44 10.63 -12.33 -3.97
C THR A 44 12.11 -12.24 -4.34
N LEU A 45 12.99 -12.74 -3.45
CA LEU A 45 14.43 -12.75 -3.67
C LEU A 45 14.81 -13.63 -4.86
N LEU A 46 14.24 -14.83 -4.97
CA LEU A 46 14.48 -15.72 -6.11
C LEU A 46 14.02 -15.07 -7.42
N HIS A 47 12.90 -14.35 -7.41
CA HIS A 47 12.42 -13.64 -8.59
C HIS A 47 13.34 -12.48 -8.97
N ALA A 48 13.83 -11.71 -7.99
CA ALA A 48 14.80 -10.64 -8.21
C ALA A 48 16.08 -11.19 -8.84
N GLU A 49 16.63 -12.28 -8.31
CA GLU A 49 17.83 -12.92 -8.86
C GLU A 49 17.61 -13.46 -10.27
N ARG A 50 16.46 -14.08 -10.54
CA ARG A 50 16.10 -14.56 -11.89
C ARG A 50 15.94 -13.40 -12.87
N PHE A 51 15.35 -12.30 -12.44
CA PHE A 51 15.17 -11.10 -13.25
C PHE A 51 16.53 -10.47 -13.60
N ILE A 52 17.38 -10.24 -12.58
CA ILE A 52 18.76 -9.78 -12.76
C ILE A 52 19.53 -10.74 -13.68
N GLY A 53 19.37 -12.06 -13.49
CA GLY A 53 20.04 -13.11 -14.25
C GLY A 53 19.67 -13.17 -15.73
N ARG A 54 18.51 -12.66 -16.14
CA ARG A 54 18.20 -12.48 -17.57
C ARG A 54 19.08 -11.39 -18.17
N GLY A 55 19.23 -10.28 -17.46
CA GLY A 55 20.10 -9.17 -17.84
C GLY A 55 19.45 -8.17 -18.79
N ASP A 56 18.18 -8.35 -19.16
CA ASP A 56 17.42 -7.45 -20.03
C ASP A 56 16.51 -6.53 -19.23
N PHE A 57 16.77 -5.23 -19.33
CA PHE A 57 16.05 -4.20 -18.58
C PHE A 57 15.41 -3.21 -19.55
N PRO A 58 14.08 -3.26 -19.78
CA PRO A 58 13.42 -2.35 -20.71
C PRO A 58 13.60 -0.89 -20.26
N MET A 59 13.97 -0.03 -21.20
CA MET A 59 14.02 1.42 -21.01
C MET A 59 13.23 2.08 -22.14
N GLN A 60 12.28 2.94 -21.81
CA GLN A 60 11.50 3.69 -22.79
C GLN A 60 12.36 4.85 -23.29
N SER A 61 12.42 5.04 -24.60
CA SER A 61 13.03 6.24 -25.16
C SER A 61 12.16 7.46 -24.84
N ALA A 62 12.80 8.58 -24.48
CA ALA A 62 12.13 9.88 -24.28
C ALA A 62 11.30 10.34 -25.51
N THR A 63 11.55 9.77 -26.69
CA THR A 63 10.89 10.11 -27.95
C THR A 63 9.70 9.21 -28.32
N GLY A 64 9.22 8.35 -27.42
CA GLY A 64 7.98 7.57 -27.61
C GLY A 64 8.04 6.44 -28.64
N SER A 65 9.21 6.17 -29.23
CA SER A 65 9.46 5.00 -30.07
C SER A 65 10.02 3.85 -29.23
N SER A 66 9.40 2.68 -29.35
CA SER A 66 9.80 1.34 -28.86
C SER A 66 10.82 1.27 -27.71
N ALA A 67 10.42 0.70 -26.57
CA ALA A 67 11.35 0.41 -25.47
C ALA A 67 12.46 -0.55 -25.94
N ALA A 68 13.67 -0.04 -26.15
CA ALA A 68 14.84 -0.87 -26.43
C ALA A 68 15.36 -1.42 -25.09
N PRO A 69 15.47 -2.76 -24.91
CA PRO A 69 16.01 -3.31 -23.69
C PRO A 69 17.50 -2.95 -23.57
N VAL A 70 17.89 -2.45 -22.40
CA VAL A 70 19.31 -2.34 -22.04
C VAL A 70 19.73 -3.71 -21.52
N THR A 71 20.53 -4.42 -22.32
CA THR A 71 21.07 -5.73 -21.93
C THR A 71 22.42 -5.55 -21.26
N LEU A 72 22.55 -5.98 -20.00
CA LEU A 72 23.83 -6.01 -19.31
C LEU A 72 24.71 -7.17 -19.80
N MET A 73 25.97 -6.85 -20.09
CA MET A 73 26.99 -7.87 -20.34
C MET A 73 27.13 -8.81 -19.13
N ARG A 74 27.55 -10.06 -19.37
CA ARG A 74 27.63 -11.12 -18.35
C ARG A 74 28.39 -10.70 -17.08
N ASN A 75 29.57 -10.11 -17.23
CA ASN A 75 30.38 -9.64 -16.09
C ASN A 75 29.65 -8.58 -15.25
N ARG A 76 28.92 -7.67 -15.90
CA ARG A 76 28.14 -6.61 -15.24
C ARG A 76 26.92 -7.17 -14.54
N ARG A 77 26.26 -8.15 -15.16
CA ARG A 77 25.15 -8.90 -14.57
C ARG A 77 25.58 -9.67 -13.32
N ASP A 78 26.71 -10.36 -13.38
CA ASP A 78 27.26 -11.10 -12.24
C ASP A 78 27.65 -10.14 -11.09
N ALA A 79 28.17 -8.95 -11.42
CA ALA A 79 28.45 -7.90 -10.45
C ALA A 79 27.18 -7.34 -9.79
N LEU A 80 26.13 -7.06 -10.56
CA LEU A 80 24.83 -6.64 -10.03
C LEU A 80 24.22 -7.71 -9.12
N LEU A 81 24.26 -8.97 -9.53
CA LEU A 81 23.73 -10.08 -8.73
C LEU A 81 24.49 -10.23 -7.41
N ARG A 82 25.83 -10.08 -7.43
CA ARG A 82 26.64 -10.10 -6.21
C ARG A 82 26.28 -8.93 -5.29
N ALA A 83 26.26 -7.71 -5.82
CA ALA A 83 25.89 -6.52 -5.06
C ALA A 83 24.49 -6.64 -4.46
N PHE A 84 23.51 -7.19 -5.21
CA PHE A 84 22.18 -7.45 -4.67
C PHE A 84 22.19 -8.48 -3.55
N ARG A 85 22.99 -9.54 -3.63
CA ARG A 85 23.08 -10.57 -2.58
C ARG A 85 23.72 -10.06 -1.29
N GLU A 86 24.68 -9.17 -1.43
CA GLU A 86 25.42 -8.52 -0.33
C GLU A 86 24.67 -7.33 0.26
N ALA A 87 23.70 -6.76 -0.47
CA ALA A 87 22.87 -5.68 0.04
C ALA A 87 22.04 -6.14 1.24
N GLU A 88 22.01 -5.30 2.27
CA GLU A 88 21.17 -5.44 3.46
C GLU A 88 20.34 -4.17 3.64
N GLY A 89 19.06 -4.35 3.96
CA GLY A 89 18.20 -3.27 4.43
C GLY A 89 18.13 -3.20 5.95
N ASP A 90 17.08 -2.55 6.46
CA ASP A 90 16.80 -2.47 7.90
C ASP A 90 16.31 -3.82 8.50
N GLY A 91 16.02 -4.81 7.66
CA GLY A 91 15.54 -6.14 8.06
C GLY A 91 14.08 -6.18 8.52
N VAL A 92 13.39 -5.03 8.55
CA VAL A 92 12.01 -4.88 9.03
C VAL A 92 11.07 -4.53 7.90
N THR A 93 11.36 -3.45 7.17
CA THR A 93 10.57 -2.98 6.02
C THR A 93 11.36 -2.98 4.73
N LEU A 94 12.66 -2.72 4.81
CA LEU A 94 13.60 -2.86 3.70
C LEU A 94 14.40 -4.14 3.88
N ILE A 95 14.25 -5.07 2.93
CA ILE A 95 14.97 -6.34 2.97
C ILE A 95 16.30 -6.20 2.24
N ARG A 96 16.28 -5.61 1.04
CA ARG A 96 17.46 -5.37 0.21
C ARG A 96 17.26 -4.16 -0.66
N GLU A 97 18.31 -3.38 -0.84
CA GLU A 97 18.37 -2.31 -1.84
C GLU A 97 19.76 -2.24 -2.45
N VAL A 98 19.81 -2.22 -3.78
CA VAL A 98 21.05 -1.97 -4.50
C VAL A 98 20.79 -0.92 -5.57
N GLN A 99 21.71 0.03 -5.67
CA GLN A 99 21.80 0.97 -6.77
C GLN A 99 23.04 0.62 -7.58
N PHE A 100 22.85 0.18 -8.83
CA PHE A 100 23.92 -0.29 -9.69
C PHE A 100 24.09 0.65 -10.88
N PRO A 101 25.19 1.44 -10.95
CA PRO A 101 25.40 2.39 -12.04
C PRO A 101 25.48 1.69 -13.39
N VAL A 102 24.88 2.26 -14.43
CA VAL A 102 24.90 1.80 -15.83
C VAL A 102 25.02 3.03 -16.74
N GLY A 103 26.25 3.49 -16.97
CA GLY A 103 26.50 4.73 -17.71
C GLY A 103 25.98 5.95 -16.94
N GLU A 104 25.17 6.78 -17.60
CA GLU A 104 24.52 7.97 -17.03
C GLU A 104 23.33 7.65 -16.11
N TYR A 105 22.85 6.40 -16.13
CA TYR A 105 21.74 5.92 -15.31
C TYR A 105 22.23 4.95 -14.23
N ALA A 106 21.33 4.52 -13.35
CA ALA A 106 21.54 3.38 -12.48
C ALA A 106 20.30 2.48 -12.45
N LEU A 107 20.48 1.18 -12.20
CA LEU A 107 19.39 0.28 -11.85
C LEU A 107 19.23 0.27 -10.34
N GLY A 108 18.07 0.72 -9.85
CA GLY A 108 17.63 0.47 -8.49
C GLY A 108 16.89 -0.86 -8.43
N VAL A 109 17.35 -1.78 -7.59
CA VAL A 109 16.60 -3.01 -7.26
C VAL A 109 16.32 -2.99 -5.77
N LYS A 110 15.05 -2.99 -5.40
CA LYS A 110 14.59 -2.85 -4.02
C LYS A 110 13.58 -3.93 -3.69
N VAL A 111 13.78 -4.58 -2.56
CA VAL A 111 12.86 -5.58 -1.99
C VAL A 111 12.39 -5.10 -0.64
N THR A 112 11.08 -4.93 -0.50
CA THR A 112 10.44 -4.43 0.72
C THR A 112 9.48 -5.45 1.30
N ARG A 113 9.21 -5.31 2.60
CA ARG A 113 8.15 -6.01 3.34
C ARG A 113 7.18 -4.97 3.87
N GLU A 114 5.91 -5.17 3.55
CA GLU A 114 4.82 -4.43 4.16
C GLU A 114 3.96 -5.39 4.99
N ARG A 115 3.66 -5.00 6.23
CA ARG A 115 2.76 -5.75 7.11
C ARG A 115 1.34 -5.18 6.98
N ILE A 116 0.43 -5.98 6.44
CA ILE A 116 -0.94 -5.56 6.11
C ILE A 116 -1.91 -6.28 7.03
N ALA A 117 -2.83 -5.53 7.64
CA ALA A 117 -3.90 -6.13 8.43
C ALA A 117 -4.88 -6.89 7.53
N GLU A 118 -5.38 -8.03 8.00
CA GLU A 118 -6.48 -8.73 7.33
C GLU A 118 -7.81 -7.97 7.50
N GLU A 119 -8.79 -8.26 6.65
CA GLU A 119 -10.14 -7.72 6.82
C GLU A 119 -10.76 -8.25 8.11
N VAL A 120 -11.35 -7.33 8.88
CA VAL A 120 -12.03 -7.62 10.14
C VAL A 120 -13.50 -7.24 9.98
N ARG A 121 -14.38 -8.16 10.40
CA ARG A 121 -15.80 -7.91 10.59
C ARG A 121 -16.13 -7.98 12.08
N ALA A 122 -16.68 -6.92 12.64
CA ALA A 122 -17.05 -6.85 14.05
C ALA A 122 -18.23 -5.89 14.26
N PRO A 123 -19.04 -6.07 15.32
CA PRO A 123 -20.07 -5.10 15.67
C PRO A 123 -19.43 -3.79 16.17
N PHE A 124 -20.11 -2.66 15.98
CA PHE A 124 -19.63 -1.32 16.35
C PHE A 124 -19.24 -1.23 17.84
N GLY A 125 -19.99 -1.87 18.74
CA GLY A 125 -19.68 -1.90 20.16
C GLY A 125 -18.42 -2.69 20.53
N SER A 126 -17.87 -3.50 19.62
CA SER A 126 -16.67 -4.29 19.89
C SER A 126 -15.41 -3.43 19.91
N ALA A 127 -14.49 -3.74 20.84
CA ALA A 127 -13.14 -3.18 20.86
C ALA A 127 -12.32 -3.60 19.61
N ALA A 128 -12.68 -4.72 18.99
CA ALA A 128 -12.04 -5.22 17.76
C ALA A 128 -12.55 -4.52 16.49
N ASN A 129 -13.47 -3.55 16.59
CA ASN A 129 -14.00 -2.90 15.41
C ASN A 129 -12.87 -2.17 14.64
N PRO A 130 -12.80 -2.30 13.30
CA PRO A 130 -11.69 -1.72 12.55
C PRO A 130 -11.78 -0.19 12.48
N LEU A 131 -12.95 0.42 12.67
CA LEU A 131 -13.11 1.88 12.66
C LEU A 131 -12.31 2.57 13.79
N ARG A 132 -12.22 1.93 14.97
CA ARG A 132 -11.42 2.43 16.11
C ARG A 132 -9.95 2.60 15.75
N SER A 133 -9.41 1.83 14.80
CA SER A 133 -8.02 1.98 14.32
C SER A 133 -7.76 3.29 13.58
N LEU A 134 -8.82 3.94 13.09
CA LEU A 134 -8.77 5.21 12.36
C LEU A 134 -9.03 6.42 13.27
N SER A 135 -9.39 6.20 14.53
CA SER A 135 -9.65 7.30 15.47
C SER A 135 -8.39 8.17 15.66
N GLY A 136 -8.58 9.49 15.63
CA GLY A 136 -7.52 10.50 15.66
C GLY A 136 -6.77 10.70 14.34
N ARG A 137 -7.16 10.01 13.26
CA ARG A 137 -6.54 10.15 11.93
C ARG A 137 -7.36 11.06 11.03
N ALA A 138 -6.70 11.70 10.07
CA ALA A 138 -7.37 12.34 8.95
C ALA A 138 -8.00 11.26 8.05
N VAL A 139 -9.31 11.31 7.86
CA VAL A 139 -10.06 10.36 7.03
C VAL A 139 -10.97 11.10 6.05
N ARG A 140 -11.24 10.43 4.93
CA ARG A 140 -12.33 10.74 4.02
C ARG A 140 -13.53 9.85 4.37
N LEU A 141 -14.68 10.46 4.62
CA LEU A 141 -15.98 9.79 4.71
C LEU A 141 -16.67 9.85 3.35
N THR A 142 -17.20 8.72 2.90
CA THR A 142 -18.10 8.61 1.75
C THR A 142 -19.35 7.85 2.18
N VAL A 143 -20.52 8.46 1.99
CA VAL A 143 -21.81 7.84 2.29
C VAL A 143 -22.45 7.28 1.01
N LEU A 144 -22.83 6.01 1.01
CA LEU A 144 -23.27 5.24 -0.17
C LEU A 144 -24.57 4.46 0.09
N ILE A 145 -25.36 4.17 -0.95
CA ILE A 145 -26.55 3.29 -0.85
C ILE A 145 -26.41 1.98 -1.65
N GLU A 146 -25.53 1.89 -2.65
CA GLU A 146 -25.57 0.78 -3.62
C GLU A 146 -24.22 0.44 -4.29
N HIS A 147 -23.61 1.39 -4.99
CA HIS A 147 -22.30 1.23 -5.63
C HIS A 147 -21.32 2.30 -5.14
N PRO A 148 -19.98 2.13 -5.22
CA PRO A 148 -19.02 3.21 -4.93
C PRO A 148 -19.23 4.52 -5.71
N TYR A 149 -20.10 4.54 -6.72
CA TYR A 149 -20.48 5.73 -7.49
C TYR A 149 -21.81 6.35 -7.04
N ASP A 150 -22.62 5.66 -6.22
CA ASP A 150 -23.87 6.18 -5.65
C ASP A 150 -23.58 6.96 -4.36
N VAL A 151 -22.75 8.00 -4.54
CA VAL A 151 -22.26 8.84 -3.46
C VAL A 151 -23.30 9.88 -3.11
N LEU A 152 -23.78 9.83 -1.87
CA LEU A 152 -24.69 10.83 -1.33
C LEU A 152 -23.94 12.05 -0.83
N THR A 153 -22.89 11.81 -0.04
CA THR A 153 -22.09 12.86 0.57
C THR A 153 -20.64 12.43 0.71
N ARG A 154 -19.75 13.42 0.74
CA ARG A 154 -18.34 13.27 1.06
C ARG A 154 -17.95 14.31 2.09
N ALA A 155 -17.14 13.89 3.05
CA ALA A 155 -16.51 14.75 4.03
C ALA A 155 -15.08 14.31 4.27
N GLN A 156 -14.24 15.22 4.77
CA GLN A 156 -12.87 14.91 5.15
C GLN A 156 -12.52 15.67 6.43
N GLY A 157 -11.82 15.01 7.35
CA GLY A 157 -11.43 15.62 8.62
C GLY A 157 -10.75 14.64 9.54
N SER A 158 -10.46 15.07 10.77
CA SER A 158 -10.00 14.16 11.82
C SER A 158 -11.18 13.34 12.35
N LEU A 159 -11.05 12.02 12.34
CA LEU A 159 -12.06 11.12 12.89
C LEU A 159 -11.94 11.04 14.41
N GLU A 160 -13.07 11.03 15.09
CA GLU A 160 -13.18 10.61 16.48
C GLU A 160 -14.23 9.51 16.58
N VAL A 161 -13.86 8.38 17.18
CA VAL A 161 -14.78 7.25 17.41
C VAL A 161 -15.15 7.21 18.89
N THR A 162 -16.43 7.34 19.17
CA THR A 162 -17.01 7.23 20.51
C THR A 162 -17.74 5.89 20.66
N ASP A 163 -18.28 5.61 21.85
CA ASP A 163 -19.07 4.39 22.08
C ASP A 163 -20.46 4.43 21.44
N ARG A 164 -20.93 5.61 21.02
CA ARG A 164 -22.26 5.80 20.41
C ARG A 164 -22.21 6.09 18.91
N GLY A 165 -21.03 6.40 18.36
CA GLY A 165 -20.94 6.89 17.00
C GLY A 165 -19.56 7.34 16.58
N ALA A 166 -19.49 7.96 15.41
CA ALA A 166 -18.30 8.63 14.89
C ALA A 166 -18.55 10.12 14.69
N ARG A 167 -17.50 10.92 14.85
CA ARG A 167 -17.50 12.36 14.57
C ARG A 167 -16.39 12.68 13.57
N LEU A 168 -16.71 13.44 12.54
CA LEU A 168 -15.78 13.93 11.54
C LEU A 168 -15.97 15.44 11.38
N GLY A 169 -15.12 16.22 12.03
CA GLY A 169 -15.31 17.68 12.11
C GLY A 169 -16.64 18.02 12.81
N ALA A 170 -17.54 18.68 12.08
CA ALA A 170 -18.89 19.02 12.57
C ALA A 170 -19.92 17.90 12.33
N GLU A 171 -19.62 16.91 11.48
CA GLU A 171 -20.55 15.83 11.18
C GLU A 171 -20.49 14.77 12.28
N THR A 172 -21.66 14.36 12.79
CA THR A 172 -21.78 13.30 13.79
C THR A 172 -22.69 12.20 13.25
N GLN A 173 -22.28 10.95 13.37
CA GLN A 173 -23.04 9.78 12.97
C GLN A 173 -23.22 8.84 14.16
N ASP A 174 -24.48 8.58 14.55
CA ASP A 174 -24.80 7.64 15.60
C ASP A 174 -24.94 6.21 15.05
N PHE A 175 -24.32 5.26 15.74
CA PHE A 175 -24.33 3.85 15.36
C PHE A 175 -24.76 2.99 16.55
N ALA A 176 -25.78 2.15 16.36
CA ALA A 176 -26.14 1.17 17.37
C ALA A 176 -25.00 0.15 17.57
N ALA A 177 -24.77 -0.29 18.80
CA ALA A 177 -23.64 -1.16 19.15
C ALA A 177 -23.58 -2.47 18.32
N GLY A 178 -24.73 -3.01 17.89
CA GLY A 178 -24.80 -4.21 17.07
C GLY A 178 -24.56 -4.01 15.57
N VAL A 179 -24.41 -2.77 15.09
CA VAL A 179 -24.22 -2.48 13.66
C VAL A 179 -22.90 -3.10 13.17
N SER A 180 -22.96 -3.76 12.01
CA SER A 180 -21.78 -4.40 11.42
C SER A 180 -20.79 -3.37 10.89
N VAL A 181 -19.53 -3.51 11.29
CA VAL A 181 -18.39 -2.77 10.76
C VAL A 181 -17.45 -3.75 10.07
N VAL A 182 -17.11 -3.47 8.82
CA VAL A 182 -16.18 -4.28 8.02
C VAL A 182 -15.05 -3.39 7.52
N GLY A 183 -13.81 -3.83 7.59
CA GLY A 183 -12.70 -3.09 7.01
C GLY A 183 -11.33 -3.65 7.35
N VAL A 184 -10.31 -2.96 6.87
CA VAL A 184 -8.91 -3.29 7.12
C VAL A 184 -8.33 -2.29 8.13
N PRO A 185 -7.92 -2.73 9.32
CA PRO A 185 -7.32 -1.87 10.33
C PRO A 185 -6.21 -0.98 9.77
N TYR A 186 -6.17 0.27 10.19
CA TYR A 186 -5.23 1.31 9.75
C TYR A 186 -5.28 1.63 8.25
N ARG A 187 -6.36 1.26 7.54
CA ARG A 187 -6.58 1.64 6.14
C ARG A 187 -7.98 2.20 5.92
N HIS A 188 -9.01 1.40 6.19
CA HIS A 188 -10.39 1.81 5.97
C HIS A 188 -11.38 0.99 6.82
N ALA A 189 -12.58 1.52 7.02
CA ALA A 189 -13.69 0.83 7.67
C ALA A 189 -15.03 1.29 7.09
N THR A 190 -15.97 0.37 6.95
CA THR A 190 -17.32 0.63 6.46
C THR A 190 -18.34 0.20 7.51
N VAL A 191 -19.21 1.13 7.90
CA VAL A 191 -20.34 0.87 8.80
C VAL A 191 -21.62 0.72 7.97
N ALA A 192 -22.35 -0.38 8.14
CA ALA A 192 -23.55 -0.68 7.34
C ALA A 192 -24.82 -0.56 8.19
N ILE A 193 -25.58 0.53 8.01
CA ILE A 193 -26.83 0.77 8.74
C ILE A 193 -28.02 0.20 7.95
N SER A 194 -28.75 -0.75 8.55
CA SER A 194 -30.02 -1.23 7.98
C SER A 194 -31.08 -0.14 7.95
N ARG A 195 -31.82 -0.03 6.84
CA ARG A 195 -32.92 0.93 6.67
C ARG A 195 -34.31 0.28 6.78
N GLY A 196 -34.37 -0.99 7.18
CA GLY A 196 -35.59 -1.81 7.24
C GLY A 196 -35.54 -3.01 6.29
N LEU A 197 -36.47 -3.97 6.46
CA LEU A 197 -36.42 -5.30 5.83
C LEU A 197 -36.31 -5.31 4.29
N LEU A 198 -36.82 -4.27 3.63
CA LEU A 198 -36.84 -4.14 2.17
C LEU A 198 -35.97 -2.98 1.65
N LYS A 199 -35.31 -2.24 2.54
CA LYS A 199 -34.50 -1.08 2.17
C LYS A 199 -33.03 -1.45 2.25
N LYS A 200 -32.30 -1.16 1.17
CA LYS A 200 -30.85 -1.35 1.12
C LYS A 200 -30.16 -0.58 2.26
N PRO A 201 -29.08 -1.12 2.84
CA PRO A 201 -28.38 -0.47 3.93
C PRO A 201 -27.69 0.82 3.46
N LEU A 202 -27.58 1.79 4.36
CA LEU A 202 -26.74 2.97 4.17
C LEU A 202 -25.32 2.63 4.61
N LEU A 203 -24.33 2.89 3.77
CA LEU A 203 -22.94 2.57 4.03
C LEU A 203 -22.16 3.85 4.31
N TYR A 204 -21.45 3.87 5.44
CA TYR A 204 -20.52 4.95 5.80
C TYR A 204 -19.10 4.40 5.69
N ARG A 205 -18.42 4.74 4.60
CA ARG A 205 -17.05 4.30 4.33
C ARG A 205 -16.06 5.37 4.76
N TYR A 206 -15.19 5.03 5.70
CA TYR A 206 -14.10 5.84 6.20
C TYR A 206 -12.79 5.28 5.65
N GLU A 207 -11.99 6.13 5.03
CA GLU A 207 -10.69 5.78 4.47
C GLU A 207 -9.67 6.78 4.98
N LEU A 208 -8.44 6.34 5.29
CA LEU A 208 -7.37 7.30 5.55
C LEU A 208 -7.27 8.26 4.37
N ALA A 209 -7.22 9.57 4.66
CA ALA A 209 -6.85 10.54 3.65
C ALA A 209 -5.40 10.22 3.27
N GLU A 210 -5.13 10.02 1.98
CA GLU A 210 -3.74 9.95 1.52
C GLU A 210 -3.05 11.24 1.98
N ALA A 211 -1.88 11.11 2.60
CA ALA A 211 -0.98 12.25 2.68
C ALA A 211 -0.76 12.68 1.22
N ALA A 212 -1.15 13.91 0.88
CA ALA A 212 -0.86 14.46 -0.43
C ALA A 212 0.63 14.21 -0.68
N GLY A 213 0.94 13.40 -1.70
CA GLY A 213 2.24 12.76 -1.86
C GLY A 213 3.40 13.72 -1.66
N GLU A 214 4.37 13.29 -0.85
CA GLU A 214 5.74 13.78 -0.91
C GLU A 214 6.54 12.94 -1.91
#